data_AF-A0A4R6KU35-F1
#
_entry.id   AF-A0A4R6KU35-F1
#
_cell.length_a   1.000
_cell.length_b   1.000
_cell.length_c   1.000
_cell.angle_alpha   90.00
_cell.angle_beta   90.00
_cell.angle_gamma   90.00
#
_symmetry.space_group_name_H-M   'P 1'
#
loop_
_entity.id
_entity.type
_entity.pdbx_description
1 polymer ?
#
loop_
_entity_poly.entity_id
_entity_poly.type
_entity_poly.pdbx_seq_one_letter_code
_entity_poly.pdbx_strand_id
1 'polypeptide(L)'
;MSLSPDHYGQGWSGVSVPSEPLSCQALPGYFEEVFPEWLAAIWDVRSRNHPVAVTADMLVAEVFVDEIFVSGVDEGDRDLLVRWFETVEVALGAPDRMLRSTFVEHVEPVVLKTDRRARWTQELAGPLLTGRLDAAVGASWRGQVGGFGPEYDDLLGVPLIVSGHLYRDEILLHSARQRRDRTSVPLTRPFGRLPADSGAYQVGVTIAELLAVLPRILDDDPRHEMDEFLSYAGIADWVRFYAESLTVNLQGKADSYALSIWPVHKVDRGEPQVQWWPGESLSVPDWRDATDLGTAMLTAFRTATVNGRSTPT
;
A
#
# COMPACT_ATOMS: atom_id res chain seq x y z
N MET A 1 10.49 -40.94 8.55
CA MET A 1 11.35 -40.47 7.44
C MET A 1 11.65 -39.02 7.71
N SER A 2 12.90 -38.71 8.05
CA SER A 2 13.37 -37.36 8.41
C SER A 2 13.88 -36.70 7.13
N LEU A 3 13.30 -35.57 6.72
CA LEU A 3 13.81 -34.77 5.61
C LEU A 3 14.92 -33.86 6.14
N SER A 4 16.09 -33.93 5.50
CA SER A 4 17.29 -33.15 5.85
C SER A 4 17.12 -31.69 5.44
N PRO A 5 17.65 -30.69 6.17
CA PRO A 5 17.47 -29.27 5.89
C PRO A 5 18.38 -28.68 4.78
N ASP A 6 19.20 -29.48 4.10
CA ASP A 6 20.32 -28.97 3.28
C ASP A 6 20.03 -28.83 1.77
N HIS A 7 18.85 -28.40 1.34
CA HIS A 7 18.54 -28.19 -0.09
C HIS A 7 18.14 -26.77 -0.49
N TYR A 8 18.27 -25.78 0.39
CA TYR A 8 18.13 -24.36 0.03
C TYR A 8 19.52 -23.75 -0.19
N GLY A 9 19.98 -23.64 -1.44
CA GLY A 9 21.25 -22.92 -1.69
C GLY A 9 21.93 -23.06 -3.05
N GLN A 10 21.37 -23.78 -4.03
CA GLN A 10 21.93 -23.81 -5.38
C GLN A 10 20.99 -23.12 -6.36
N GLY A 11 21.20 -21.83 -6.62
CA GLY A 11 20.42 -21.05 -7.58
C GLY A 11 20.75 -19.56 -7.65
N TRP A 12 21.41 -19.01 -6.63
CA TRP A 12 21.72 -17.58 -6.51
C TRP A 12 22.97 -17.21 -7.31
N SER A 13 22.86 -17.03 -8.63
CA SER A 13 24.03 -16.64 -9.44
C SER A 13 23.72 -15.73 -10.63
N GLY A 14 22.48 -15.21 -10.73
CA GLY A 14 22.02 -14.49 -11.91
C GLY A 14 22.11 -12.96 -11.86
N VAL A 15 21.94 -12.35 -10.68
CA VAL A 15 21.87 -10.88 -10.57
C VAL A 15 23.23 -10.27 -10.25
N SER A 16 23.65 -9.31 -11.08
CA SER A 16 24.80 -8.44 -10.84
C SER A 16 24.66 -7.77 -9.47
N VAL A 17 25.56 -8.08 -8.55
CA VAL A 17 25.63 -7.33 -7.28
C VAL A 17 25.98 -5.89 -7.64
N PRO A 18 25.16 -4.90 -7.27
CA PRO A 18 25.41 -3.52 -7.67
C PRO A 18 26.74 -3.05 -7.07
N SER A 19 27.52 -2.33 -7.87
CA SER A 19 28.85 -1.82 -7.46
C SER A 19 28.77 -0.79 -6.33
N GLU A 20 27.60 -0.20 -6.13
CA GLU A 20 27.27 0.67 -5.00
C GLU A 20 26.09 0.08 -4.22
N PRO A 21 25.99 0.32 -2.89
CA PRO A 21 24.88 -0.17 -2.10
C PRO A 21 23.56 0.41 -2.60
N LEU A 22 22.55 -0.45 -2.79
CA LEU A 22 21.24 -0.03 -3.25
C LEU A 22 20.60 0.99 -2.29
N SER A 23 19.93 2.00 -2.83
CA SER A 23 19.26 3.07 -2.09
C SER A 23 18.00 3.52 -2.84
N CYS A 24 17.12 4.30 -2.20
CA CYS A 24 15.96 4.87 -2.90
C CYS A 24 16.35 5.69 -4.12
N GLN A 25 17.52 6.35 -4.09
CA GLN A 25 18.04 7.12 -5.22
C GLN A 25 18.53 6.24 -6.36
N ALA A 26 19.19 5.13 -6.04
CA ALA A 26 19.73 4.19 -7.03
C ALA A 26 18.67 3.19 -7.55
N LEU A 27 17.55 3.02 -6.84
CA LEU A 27 16.53 2.01 -7.15
C LEU A 27 15.99 2.08 -8.59
N PRO A 28 15.66 3.24 -9.16
CA PRO A 28 15.16 3.29 -10.54
C PRO A 28 16.18 2.71 -11.53
N GLY A 29 17.44 3.13 -11.44
CA GLY A 29 18.50 2.64 -12.32
C GLY A 29 18.79 1.15 -12.12
N TYR A 30 18.71 0.67 -10.89
CA TYR A 30 18.83 -0.75 -10.58
C TYR A 30 17.68 -1.58 -11.20
N PHE A 31 16.42 -1.10 -11.12
CA PHE A 31 15.30 -1.76 -11.78
C PHE A 31 15.44 -1.73 -13.31
N GLU A 32 15.92 -0.63 -13.89
CA GLU A 32 16.20 -0.54 -15.32
C GLU A 32 17.23 -1.59 -15.79
N GLU A 33 18.20 -1.95 -14.94
CA GLU A 33 19.20 -2.98 -15.21
C GLU A 33 18.66 -4.41 -15.04
N VAL A 34 17.93 -4.69 -13.96
CA VAL A 34 17.48 -6.04 -13.60
C VAL A 34 16.21 -6.46 -14.34
N PHE A 35 15.34 -5.49 -14.65
CA PHE A 35 14.04 -5.67 -15.29
C PHE A 35 13.90 -4.80 -16.55
N PRO A 36 14.80 -4.97 -17.55
CA PRO A 36 14.80 -4.13 -18.75
C PRO A 36 13.53 -4.26 -19.60
N GLU A 37 12.73 -5.31 -19.38
CA GLU A 37 11.46 -5.53 -20.05
C GLU A 37 10.36 -4.58 -19.53
N TRP A 38 10.54 -4.01 -18.34
CA TRP A 38 9.62 -3.08 -17.68
C TRP A 38 10.07 -1.61 -17.74
N LEU A 39 11.04 -1.27 -18.60
CA LEU A 39 11.58 0.10 -18.71
C LEU A 39 10.50 1.17 -18.88
N ALA A 40 9.46 0.90 -19.69
CA ALA A 40 8.39 1.87 -19.93
C ALA A 40 7.62 2.21 -18.64
N ALA A 41 7.27 1.20 -17.83
CA ALA A 41 6.57 1.38 -16.57
C ALA A 41 7.44 2.07 -15.51
N ILE A 42 8.72 1.67 -15.43
CA ILE A 42 9.71 2.30 -14.54
C ILE A 42 9.85 3.79 -14.86
N TRP A 43 9.95 4.13 -16.15
CA TRP A 43 10.07 5.52 -16.60
C TRP A 43 8.81 6.34 -16.34
N ASP A 44 7.63 5.77 -16.56
CA ASP A 44 6.37 6.45 -16.29
C ASP A 44 6.26 6.86 -14.81
N VAL A 45 6.46 5.91 -13.90
CA VAL A 45 6.46 6.19 -12.45
C VAL A 45 7.55 7.18 -12.07
N ARG A 46 8.76 7.03 -12.60
CA ARG A 46 9.89 7.93 -12.32
C ARG A 46 9.65 9.36 -12.77
N SER A 47 8.98 9.56 -13.91
CA SER A 47 8.77 10.88 -14.52
C SER A 47 7.68 11.71 -13.84
N ARG A 48 6.73 11.04 -13.17
CA ARG A 48 5.61 11.68 -12.48
C ARG A 48 5.93 11.98 -11.02
N ASN A 49 6.75 11.18 -10.37
CA ASN A 49 6.92 11.24 -8.92
C ASN A 49 8.19 11.95 -8.45
N HIS A 50 8.02 12.89 -7.51
CA HIS A 50 9.08 13.51 -6.73
C HIS A 50 8.61 13.79 -5.29
N PRO A 51 9.47 13.73 -4.25
CA PRO A 51 10.92 13.48 -4.24
C PRO A 51 11.29 11.98 -4.34
N VAL A 52 12.60 11.66 -4.38
CA VAL A 52 13.17 10.31 -4.57
C VAL A 52 12.55 9.21 -3.68
N ALA A 53 12.21 9.53 -2.43
CA ALA A 53 11.57 8.56 -1.54
C ALA A 53 10.16 8.16 -2.03
N VAL A 54 9.38 9.11 -2.54
CA VAL A 54 8.06 8.86 -3.15
C VAL A 54 8.23 8.08 -4.44
N THR A 55 9.24 8.41 -5.25
CA THR A 55 9.55 7.64 -6.46
C THR A 55 9.87 6.18 -6.14
N ALA A 56 10.67 5.92 -5.11
CA ALA A 56 11.01 4.56 -4.70
C ALA A 56 9.79 3.80 -4.15
N ASP A 57 8.97 4.47 -3.33
CA ASP A 57 7.71 3.91 -2.83
C ASP A 57 6.78 3.48 -3.96
N MET A 58 6.54 4.38 -4.92
CA MET A 58 5.70 4.08 -6.08
C MET A 58 6.31 3.05 -7.03
N LEU A 59 7.64 3.03 -7.21
CA LEU A 59 8.28 2.00 -8.03
C LEU A 59 8.16 0.60 -7.43
N VAL A 60 8.28 0.48 -6.10
CA VAL A 60 8.12 -0.81 -5.43
C VAL A 60 6.67 -1.27 -5.52
N ALA A 61 5.72 -0.38 -5.23
CA ALA A 61 4.30 -0.70 -5.32
C ALA A 61 3.87 -0.97 -6.78
N GLU A 62 3.90 0.04 -7.64
CA GLU A 62 3.26 0.04 -8.96
C GLU A 62 3.99 -0.77 -10.03
N VAL A 63 5.30 -1.03 -9.87
CA VAL A 63 6.05 -1.76 -10.90
C VAL A 63 6.58 -3.08 -10.36
N PHE A 64 7.31 -3.03 -9.25
CA PHE A 64 7.99 -4.22 -8.73
C PHE A 64 7.00 -5.26 -8.20
N VAL A 65 6.02 -4.85 -7.39
CA VAL A 65 4.98 -5.75 -6.88
C VAL A 65 3.88 -5.92 -7.92
N ASP A 66 3.37 -4.83 -8.47
CA ASP A 66 2.17 -4.86 -9.30
C ASP A 66 2.36 -5.46 -10.68
N GLU A 67 3.41 -5.06 -11.38
CA GLU A 67 3.61 -5.53 -12.75
C GLU A 67 4.51 -6.76 -12.77
N ILE A 68 5.67 -6.67 -12.13
CA ILE A 68 6.72 -7.70 -12.24
C ILE A 68 6.34 -8.96 -11.47
N PHE A 69 6.07 -8.87 -10.17
CA PHE A 69 5.77 -10.06 -9.36
C PHE A 69 4.51 -10.76 -9.84
N VAL A 70 3.45 -10.00 -10.11
CA VAL A 70 2.15 -10.58 -10.46
C VAL A 70 2.18 -11.19 -11.84
N SER A 71 2.81 -10.56 -12.84
CA SER A 71 3.02 -11.20 -14.15
C SER A 71 3.79 -12.50 -13.99
N GLY A 72 4.87 -12.50 -13.18
CA GLY A 72 5.65 -13.72 -12.91
C GLY A 72 4.82 -14.83 -12.26
N VAL A 73 3.97 -14.49 -11.28
CA VAL A 73 3.09 -15.45 -10.62
C VAL A 73 2.01 -15.98 -11.57
N ASP A 74 1.40 -15.11 -12.37
CA ASP A 74 0.27 -15.46 -13.24
C ASP A 74 0.69 -16.28 -14.46
N GLU A 75 1.84 -15.93 -15.05
CA GLU A 75 2.43 -16.66 -16.16
C GLU A 75 3.20 -17.91 -15.70
N GLY A 76 3.52 -17.99 -14.41
CA GLY A 76 4.39 -19.02 -13.86
C GLY A 76 5.84 -18.89 -14.34
N ASP A 77 6.27 -17.66 -14.64
CA ASP A 77 7.64 -17.36 -15.07
C ASP A 77 8.59 -17.44 -13.87
N ARG A 78 9.20 -18.62 -13.72
CA ARG A 78 10.15 -18.88 -12.66
C ARG A 78 11.39 -17.97 -12.74
N ASP A 79 11.91 -17.69 -13.93
CA ASP A 79 13.16 -16.93 -14.08
C ASP A 79 12.94 -15.47 -13.68
N LEU A 80 11.77 -14.92 -14.02
CA LEU A 80 11.35 -13.61 -13.53
C LEU A 80 11.20 -13.59 -12.00
N LEU A 81 10.53 -14.59 -11.43
CA LEU A 81 10.32 -14.67 -9.99
C LEU A 81 11.63 -14.85 -9.21
N VAL A 82 12.59 -15.61 -9.74
CA VAL A 82 13.94 -15.71 -9.15
C VAL A 82 14.60 -14.33 -9.09
N ARG A 83 14.63 -13.58 -10.20
CA ARG A 83 15.18 -12.20 -10.21
C ARG A 83 14.45 -11.27 -9.23
N TRP A 84 13.14 -11.45 -9.10
CA TRP A 84 12.31 -10.71 -8.17
C TRP A 84 12.69 -10.99 -6.71
N PHE A 85 12.74 -12.26 -6.30
CA PHE A 85 13.11 -12.63 -4.93
C PHE A 85 14.58 -12.27 -4.61
N GLU A 86 15.50 -12.41 -5.57
CA GLU A 86 16.88 -11.93 -5.43
C GLU A 86 16.94 -10.42 -5.18
N THR A 87 16.13 -9.64 -5.92
CA THR A 87 16.02 -8.19 -5.71
C THR A 87 15.45 -7.84 -4.33
N VAL A 88 14.47 -8.59 -3.83
CA VAL A 88 13.96 -8.40 -2.46
C VAL A 88 15.09 -8.58 -1.44
N GLU A 89 15.92 -9.62 -1.56
CA GLU A 89 17.04 -9.83 -0.64
C GLU A 89 18.09 -8.71 -0.72
N VAL A 90 18.42 -8.24 -1.94
CA VAL A 90 19.34 -7.10 -2.12
C VAL A 90 18.78 -5.86 -1.42
N ALA A 91 17.50 -5.56 -1.62
CA ALA A 91 16.86 -4.39 -1.02
C ALA A 91 16.74 -4.50 0.51
N LEU A 92 16.37 -5.67 1.04
CA LEU A 92 16.29 -5.91 2.49
C LEU A 92 17.68 -5.89 3.16
N GLY A 93 18.74 -6.23 2.43
CA GLY A 93 20.13 -6.17 2.88
C GLY A 93 20.80 -4.81 2.69
N ALA A 94 20.18 -3.89 1.94
CA ALA A 94 20.73 -2.58 1.63
C ALA A 94 20.93 -1.73 2.89
N PRO A 95 21.93 -0.83 2.97
CA PRO A 95 22.14 0.05 4.12
C PRO A 95 21.10 1.15 4.23
N ASP A 96 20.42 1.49 3.12
CA ASP A 96 19.34 2.47 3.10
C ASP A 96 18.10 1.96 3.87
N ARG A 97 17.82 2.60 5.01
CA ARG A 97 16.69 2.22 5.86
C ARG A 97 15.35 2.52 5.21
N MET A 98 15.26 3.59 4.41
CA MET A 98 14.04 3.99 3.73
C MET A 98 13.64 2.94 2.70
N LEU A 99 14.63 2.50 1.91
CA LEU A 99 14.44 1.44 0.93
C LEU A 99 13.97 0.14 1.59
N ARG A 100 14.65 -0.30 2.66
CA ARG A 100 14.25 -1.50 3.41
C ARG A 100 12.81 -1.41 3.91
N SER A 101 12.41 -0.26 4.44
CA SER A 101 11.06 -0.03 4.97
C SER A 101 10.01 -0.11 3.85
N THR A 102 10.30 0.52 2.72
CA THR A 102 9.44 0.49 1.51
C THR A 102 9.21 -0.94 1.02
N PHE A 103 10.28 -1.73 0.92
CA PHE A 103 10.15 -3.14 0.52
C PHE A 103 9.34 -3.94 1.53
N VAL A 104 9.58 -3.77 2.84
CA VAL A 104 8.77 -4.43 3.88
C VAL A 104 7.28 -4.10 3.73
N GLU A 105 6.95 -2.82 3.57
CA GLU A 105 5.57 -2.34 3.50
C GLU A 105 4.80 -2.92 2.30
N HIS A 106 5.44 -3.06 1.14
CA HIS A 106 4.77 -3.50 -0.08
C HIS A 106 4.93 -5.00 -0.38
N VAL A 107 6.06 -5.61 0.00
CA VAL A 107 6.35 -7.02 -0.31
C VAL A 107 5.72 -7.97 0.70
N GLU A 108 5.92 -7.75 2.01
CA GLU A 108 5.47 -8.69 3.04
C GLU A 108 3.96 -9.00 2.97
N PRO A 109 3.06 -8.01 2.78
CA PRO A 109 1.62 -8.28 2.72
C PRO A 109 1.18 -9.05 1.47
N VAL A 110 2.00 -9.09 0.42
CA VAL A 110 1.62 -9.58 -0.91
C VAL A 110 2.09 -11.00 -1.15
N VAL A 111 3.28 -11.36 -0.66
CA VAL A 111 3.93 -12.65 -0.94
C VAL A 111 3.22 -13.87 -0.33
N LEU A 112 2.39 -13.67 0.69
CA LEU A 112 1.55 -14.70 1.33
C LEU A 112 0.05 -14.46 1.14
N LYS A 113 -0.35 -13.60 0.19
CA LYS A 113 -1.76 -13.17 0.04
C LYS A 113 -2.67 -14.24 -0.59
N THR A 114 -2.13 -15.07 -1.48
CA THR A 114 -2.86 -16.17 -2.12
C THR A 114 -2.04 -17.44 -2.04
N ASP A 115 -2.69 -18.59 -2.21
CA ASP A 115 -2.01 -19.88 -2.16
C ASP A 115 -0.90 -19.97 -3.23
N ARG A 116 -1.16 -19.50 -4.47
CA ARG A 116 -0.16 -19.46 -5.56
C ARG A 116 1.05 -18.59 -5.21
N ARG A 117 0.84 -17.38 -4.68
CA ARG A 117 1.94 -16.49 -4.26
C ARG A 117 2.74 -17.13 -3.13
N ALA A 118 2.06 -17.69 -2.14
CA ALA A 118 2.70 -18.37 -1.02
C ALA A 118 3.56 -19.56 -1.47
N ARG A 119 3.18 -20.29 -2.53
CA ARG A 119 4.02 -21.37 -3.09
C ARG A 119 5.33 -20.86 -3.65
N TRP A 120 5.30 -19.82 -4.46
CA TRP A 120 6.52 -19.21 -4.98
C TRP A 120 7.40 -18.68 -3.85
N THR A 121 6.79 -18.04 -2.84
CA THR A 121 7.51 -17.53 -1.67
C THR A 121 8.14 -18.63 -0.84
N GLN A 122 7.44 -19.74 -0.59
CA GLN A 122 7.99 -20.90 0.12
C GLN A 122 9.21 -21.50 -0.61
N GLU A 123 9.22 -21.43 -1.93
CA GLU A 123 10.27 -22.01 -2.74
C GLU A 123 11.48 -21.08 -2.95
N LEU A 124 11.24 -19.79 -3.17
CA LEU A 124 12.22 -18.86 -3.70
C LEU A 124 12.65 -17.77 -2.71
N ALA A 125 11.93 -17.56 -1.60
CA ALA A 125 12.30 -16.53 -0.63
C ALA A 125 13.70 -16.79 -0.05
N GLY A 126 14.51 -15.74 -0.02
CA GLY A 126 15.82 -15.78 0.63
C GLY A 126 15.73 -15.64 2.14
N PRO A 127 16.90 -15.64 2.82
CA PRO A 127 16.96 -15.67 4.28
C PRO A 127 16.41 -14.39 4.94
N LEU A 128 16.57 -13.20 4.34
CA LEU A 128 16.08 -11.95 4.92
C LEU A 128 14.56 -11.87 4.85
N LEU A 129 13.97 -12.14 3.67
CA LEU A 129 12.52 -12.17 3.53
C LEU A 129 11.91 -13.28 4.40
N THR A 130 12.52 -14.46 4.40
CA THR A 130 12.05 -15.57 5.25
C THR A 130 12.08 -15.20 6.74
N GLY A 131 13.18 -14.60 7.22
CA GLY A 131 13.30 -14.18 8.62
C GLY A 131 12.28 -13.09 9.00
N ARG A 132 11.94 -12.22 8.06
CA ARG A 132 10.88 -11.20 8.22
C ARG A 132 9.50 -11.83 8.33
N LEU A 133 9.14 -12.71 7.40
CA LEU A 133 7.84 -13.40 7.41
C LEU A 133 7.66 -14.25 8.66
N ASP A 134 8.72 -14.93 9.11
CA ASP A 134 8.71 -15.67 10.38
C ASP A 134 8.41 -14.77 11.59
N ALA A 135 8.94 -13.55 11.61
CA ALA A 135 8.67 -12.59 12.68
C ALA A 135 7.25 -12.01 12.58
N ALA A 136 6.72 -11.83 11.37
CA ALA A 136 5.41 -11.22 11.13
C ALA A 136 4.24 -12.18 11.35
N VAL A 137 4.34 -13.42 10.85
CA VAL A 137 3.22 -14.39 10.83
C VAL A 137 3.56 -15.74 11.48
N GLY A 138 4.79 -15.92 11.97
CA GLY A 138 5.26 -17.17 12.57
C GLY A 138 5.66 -18.22 11.53
N ALA A 139 6.62 -19.09 11.87
CA ALA A 139 7.24 -20.02 10.90
C ALA A 139 6.32 -21.11 10.27
N SER A 140 5.04 -21.18 10.67
CA SER A 140 4.09 -22.17 10.14
C SER A 140 3.78 -21.96 8.66
N TRP A 141 3.90 -20.74 8.14
CA TRP A 141 3.63 -20.43 6.74
C TRP A 141 4.51 -21.25 5.78
N ARG A 142 5.73 -21.62 6.19
CA ARG A 142 6.70 -22.33 5.35
C ARG A 142 6.22 -23.71 4.87
N GLY A 143 5.45 -24.40 5.70
CA GLY A 143 4.92 -25.74 5.41
C GLY A 143 3.42 -25.78 5.18
N GLN A 144 2.75 -24.63 5.29
CA GLN A 144 1.31 -24.53 5.16
C GLN A 144 0.87 -24.88 3.73
N VAL A 145 -0.14 -25.76 3.64
CA VAL A 145 -0.73 -26.21 2.38
C VAL A 145 -2.10 -25.57 2.24
N GLY A 146 -2.11 -24.37 1.67
CA GLY A 146 -3.32 -23.58 1.43
C GLY A 146 -3.78 -22.75 2.64
N GLY A 147 -4.84 -21.96 2.45
CA GLY A 147 -5.41 -21.12 3.52
C GLY A 147 -4.70 -19.77 3.69
N PHE A 148 -3.96 -19.33 2.68
CA PHE A 148 -3.36 -17.99 2.64
C PHE A 148 -4.35 -16.92 2.18
N GLY A 149 -5.28 -17.29 1.29
CA GLY A 149 -6.35 -16.44 0.80
C GLY A 149 -6.91 -16.97 -0.52
N PRO A 150 -8.14 -16.57 -0.91
CA PRO A 150 -8.72 -16.97 -2.20
C PRO A 150 -7.87 -16.42 -3.37
N GLU A 151 -7.70 -17.23 -4.43
CA GLU A 151 -6.98 -16.81 -5.65
C GLU A 151 -7.67 -15.64 -6.37
N TYR A 152 -9.00 -15.54 -6.22
CA TYR A 152 -9.84 -14.45 -6.70
C TYR A 152 -10.94 -14.24 -5.66
N ASP A 153 -11.08 -13.04 -5.07
CA ASP A 153 -12.40 -12.66 -4.56
C ASP A 153 -13.25 -12.22 -5.76
N ASP A 154 -14.56 -12.41 -5.65
CA ASP A 154 -15.53 -11.93 -6.63
C ASP A 154 -15.27 -10.48 -7.03
N LEU A 155 -15.31 -10.21 -8.35
CA LEU A 155 -15.25 -8.87 -8.94
C LEU A 155 -16.38 -7.94 -8.46
N LEU A 156 -17.37 -8.48 -7.73
CA LEU A 156 -18.44 -7.73 -7.07
C LEU A 156 -18.07 -7.24 -5.66
N GLY A 157 -16.93 -7.68 -5.11
CA GLY A 157 -16.43 -7.38 -3.77
C GLY A 157 -15.33 -6.32 -3.71
N VAL A 158 -15.18 -5.46 -4.73
CA VAL A 158 -14.17 -4.39 -4.74
C VAL A 158 -14.35 -3.52 -3.50
N PRO A 159 -13.34 -3.42 -2.61
CA PRO A 159 -13.47 -2.64 -1.40
C PRO A 159 -13.66 -1.16 -1.77
N LEU A 160 -14.68 -0.55 -1.18
CA LEU A 160 -14.81 0.90 -1.18
C LEU A 160 -13.74 1.45 -0.25
N ILE A 161 -12.82 2.29 -0.75
CA ILE A 161 -11.74 2.84 0.07
C ILE A 161 -11.77 4.37 -0.06
N VAL A 162 -11.83 5.03 1.08
CA VAL A 162 -11.73 6.49 1.21
C VAL A 162 -10.78 6.80 2.35
N SER A 163 -9.90 7.76 2.14
CA SER A 163 -9.05 8.31 3.19
C SER A 163 -9.38 9.78 3.38
N GLY A 164 -9.44 10.19 4.64
CA GLY A 164 -9.63 11.58 5.02
C GLY A 164 -8.46 12.11 5.82
N HIS A 165 -8.10 13.36 5.53
CA HIS A 165 -6.99 14.07 6.13
C HIS A 165 -7.51 15.39 6.71
N LEU A 166 -7.32 15.59 8.02
CA LEU A 166 -7.54 16.89 8.64
C LEU A 166 -6.22 17.67 8.60
N TYR A 167 -6.15 18.72 7.81
CA TYR A 167 -4.96 19.54 7.59
C TYR A 167 -5.33 21.01 7.46
N ARG A 168 -4.72 21.88 8.29
CA ARG A 168 -4.89 23.34 8.24
C ARG A 168 -6.34 23.80 8.12
N ASP A 169 -7.18 23.37 9.05
CA ASP A 169 -8.61 23.71 9.12
C ASP A 169 -9.45 23.19 7.95
N GLU A 170 -8.97 22.17 7.25
CA GLU A 170 -9.71 21.52 6.15
C GLU A 170 -9.70 20.00 6.30
N ILE A 171 -10.81 19.39 5.92
CA ILE A 171 -10.93 17.95 5.69
C ILE A 171 -10.75 17.72 4.19
N LEU A 172 -9.67 17.03 3.83
CA LEU A 172 -9.35 16.62 2.47
C LEU A 172 -9.63 15.12 2.34
N LEU A 173 -10.38 14.74 1.32
CA LEU A 173 -10.80 13.36 1.09
C LEU A 173 -10.26 12.91 -0.27
N HIS A 174 -9.73 11.71 -0.32
CA HIS A 174 -9.50 11.02 -1.58
C HIS A 174 -10.07 9.62 -1.53
N SER A 175 -10.51 9.13 -2.68
CA SER A 175 -10.85 7.73 -2.83
C SER A 175 -9.62 6.93 -3.23
N ALA A 176 -9.68 5.63 -3.00
CA ALA A 176 -8.73 4.70 -3.55
C ALA A 176 -9.51 3.50 -4.11
N ARG A 177 -8.98 2.90 -5.16
CA ARG A 177 -9.60 1.73 -5.78
C ARG A 177 -8.57 0.66 -5.94
N GLN A 178 -8.91 -0.54 -5.51
CA GLN A 178 -8.06 -1.69 -5.79
C GLN A 178 -8.07 -1.95 -7.29
N ARG A 179 -6.87 -2.07 -7.90
CA ARG A 179 -6.73 -2.50 -9.29
C ARG A 179 -7.34 -3.88 -9.50
N ARG A 180 -7.70 -4.22 -10.75
CA ARG A 180 -8.34 -5.51 -11.07
C ARG A 180 -7.47 -6.72 -10.69
N ASP A 181 -6.15 -6.58 -10.81
CA ASP A 181 -5.11 -7.53 -10.41
C ASP A 181 -4.84 -7.57 -8.88
N ARG A 182 -5.42 -6.62 -8.13
CA ARG A 182 -5.42 -6.52 -6.65
C ARG A 182 -4.05 -6.29 -6.04
N THR A 183 -3.14 -5.73 -6.81
CA THR A 183 -1.75 -5.56 -6.43
C THR A 183 -1.55 -4.26 -5.68
N SER A 184 -2.24 -3.20 -6.10
CA SER A 184 -2.26 -1.90 -5.44
C SER A 184 -3.65 -1.35 -5.21
N VAL A 185 -3.69 -0.26 -4.45
CA VAL A 185 -4.87 0.55 -4.21
C VAL A 185 -4.55 2.01 -4.57
N PRO A 186 -4.43 2.33 -5.87
CA PRO A 186 -4.17 3.68 -6.34
C PRO A 186 -5.19 4.69 -5.81
N LEU A 187 -4.69 5.87 -5.46
CA LEU A 187 -5.49 7.04 -5.17
C LEU A 187 -6.21 7.47 -6.45
N THR A 188 -7.52 7.69 -6.36
CA THR A 188 -8.36 8.01 -7.53
C THR A 188 -9.38 9.08 -7.19
N ARG A 189 -9.81 9.81 -8.22
CA ARG A 189 -11.02 10.64 -8.17
C ARG A 189 -12.27 9.83 -7.80
N PRO A 190 -13.29 10.49 -7.21
CA PRO A 190 -13.35 11.91 -6.90
C PRO A 190 -12.60 12.31 -5.62
N PHE A 191 -12.14 13.56 -5.56
CA PHE A 191 -11.59 14.18 -4.35
C PHE A 191 -12.64 15.06 -3.67
N GLY A 192 -12.58 15.13 -2.35
CA GLY A 192 -13.47 15.95 -1.53
C GLY A 192 -12.69 16.97 -0.70
N ARG A 193 -13.31 18.12 -0.44
CA ARG A 193 -12.76 19.17 0.41
C ARG A 193 -13.88 19.84 1.20
N LEU A 194 -13.67 19.99 2.49
CA LEU A 194 -14.61 20.61 3.42
C LEU A 194 -13.85 21.43 4.46
N PRO A 195 -14.44 22.52 5.00
CA PRO A 195 -13.95 23.15 6.22
C PRO A 195 -13.92 22.17 7.40
N ALA A 196 -12.92 22.28 8.29
CA ALA A 196 -12.78 21.43 9.47
C ALA A 196 -13.93 21.57 10.48
N ASP A 197 -14.58 22.73 10.50
CA ASP A 197 -15.74 23.02 11.34
C ASP A 197 -17.07 22.53 10.73
N SER A 198 -17.02 21.82 9.61
CA SER A 198 -18.19 21.20 8.99
C SER A 198 -18.88 20.24 9.96
N GLY A 199 -20.20 20.39 10.08
CA GLY A 199 -21.02 19.48 10.90
C GLY A 199 -21.06 18.05 10.34
N ALA A 200 -21.38 17.09 11.21
CA ALA A 200 -21.43 15.66 10.88
C ALA A 200 -22.20 15.36 9.59
N TYR A 201 -23.40 15.92 9.43
CA TYR A 201 -24.21 15.71 8.23
C TYR A 201 -23.47 16.08 6.93
N GLN A 202 -22.82 17.25 6.89
CA GLN A 202 -22.10 17.71 5.68
C GLN A 202 -20.90 16.82 5.37
N VAL A 203 -20.16 16.41 6.40
CA VAL A 203 -19.04 15.46 6.28
C VAL A 203 -19.53 14.14 5.70
N GLY A 204 -20.59 13.56 6.27
CA GLY A 204 -21.09 12.27 5.81
C GLY A 204 -21.74 12.31 4.44
N VAL A 205 -22.46 13.38 4.06
CA VAL A 205 -22.98 13.53 2.69
C VAL A 205 -21.84 13.49 1.68
N THR A 206 -20.77 14.25 1.94
CA THR A 206 -19.62 14.31 1.03
C THR A 206 -18.95 12.95 0.90
N ILE A 207 -18.73 12.23 2.00
CA ILE A 207 -18.14 10.89 1.97
C ILE A 207 -19.07 9.91 1.23
N ALA A 208 -20.38 9.96 1.50
CA ALA A 208 -21.36 9.10 0.83
C ALA A 208 -21.42 9.35 -0.69
N GLU A 209 -21.28 10.60 -1.13
CA GLU A 209 -21.18 10.95 -2.55
C GLU A 209 -19.93 10.34 -3.21
N LEU A 210 -18.77 10.44 -2.55
CA LEU A 210 -17.54 9.78 -3.01
C LEU A 210 -17.76 8.26 -3.15
N LEU A 211 -18.28 7.62 -2.10
CA LEU A 211 -18.53 6.18 -2.06
C LEU A 211 -19.54 5.71 -3.12
N ALA A 212 -20.56 6.52 -3.43
CA ALA A 212 -21.57 6.18 -4.42
C ALA A 212 -21.04 6.18 -5.87
N VAL A 213 -19.94 6.88 -6.12
CA VAL A 213 -19.30 6.98 -7.44
C VAL A 213 -18.38 5.78 -7.70
N LEU A 214 -17.66 5.30 -6.68
CA LEU A 214 -16.60 4.29 -6.85
C LEU A 214 -17.04 2.98 -7.53
N PRO A 215 -18.22 2.39 -7.24
CA PRO A 215 -18.68 1.18 -7.93
C PRO A 215 -19.01 1.37 -9.40
N ARG A 216 -19.22 2.62 -9.85
CA ARG A 216 -19.72 2.92 -11.21
C ARG A 216 -18.60 3.14 -12.22
N ILE A 217 -17.36 3.30 -11.77
CA ILE A 217 -16.18 3.53 -12.62
C ILE A 217 -15.58 2.17 -13.01
N LEU A 218 -16.31 1.31 -13.72
CA LEU A 218 -15.86 -0.07 -13.95
C LEU A 218 -14.86 -0.24 -15.09
N ASP A 219 -14.70 0.76 -15.97
CA ASP A 219 -14.07 0.55 -17.29
C ASP A 219 -12.62 1.04 -17.44
N ASP A 220 -12.05 1.78 -16.47
CA ASP A 220 -10.64 2.18 -16.48
C ASP A 220 -9.89 1.55 -15.30
N ASP A 221 -8.73 0.93 -15.58
CA ASP A 221 -7.80 0.51 -14.54
C ASP A 221 -7.34 1.76 -13.77
N PRO A 222 -7.55 1.83 -12.44
CA PRO A 222 -7.32 3.06 -11.71
C PRO A 222 -5.83 3.44 -11.76
N ARG A 223 -5.57 4.71 -12.12
CA ARG A 223 -4.24 5.31 -12.10
C ARG A 223 -4.01 5.96 -10.74
N HIS A 224 -2.76 5.93 -10.25
CA HIS A 224 -2.39 6.63 -9.03
C HIS A 224 -2.33 8.14 -9.30
N GLU A 225 -3.27 8.91 -8.74
CA GLU A 225 -3.45 10.35 -9.01
C GLU A 225 -2.92 11.25 -7.88
N MET A 226 -1.83 10.87 -7.20
CA MET A 226 -1.29 11.60 -6.05
C MET A 226 -0.98 13.07 -6.35
N ASP A 227 -0.30 13.38 -7.45
CA ASP A 227 0.02 14.76 -7.84
C ASP A 227 -1.23 15.60 -8.08
N GLU A 228 -2.28 14.98 -8.63
CA GLU A 228 -3.55 15.67 -8.84
C GLU A 228 -4.24 15.95 -7.51
N PHE A 229 -4.20 15.02 -6.56
CA PHE A 229 -4.74 15.23 -5.22
C PHE A 229 -3.98 16.32 -4.47
N LEU A 230 -2.65 16.30 -4.53
CA LEU A 230 -1.79 17.34 -3.95
C LEU A 230 -2.07 18.71 -4.57
N SER A 231 -2.20 18.79 -5.88
CA SER A 231 -2.58 20.01 -6.59
C SER A 231 -3.98 20.47 -6.20
N TYR A 232 -4.95 19.57 -6.09
CA TYR A 232 -6.32 19.86 -5.64
C TYR A 232 -6.35 20.41 -4.21
N ALA A 233 -5.52 19.85 -3.33
CA ALA A 233 -5.37 20.27 -1.95
C ALA A 233 -4.54 21.57 -1.79
N GLY A 234 -3.86 22.03 -2.85
CA GLY A 234 -2.95 23.18 -2.77
C GLY A 234 -1.69 22.89 -1.94
N ILE A 235 -1.22 21.63 -1.96
CA ILE A 235 -0.13 21.12 -1.14
C ILE A 235 1.07 20.84 -2.04
N ALA A 236 2.17 21.54 -1.79
CA ALA A 236 3.42 21.35 -2.53
C ALA A 236 4.34 20.28 -1.93
N ASP A 237 4.16 19.94 -0.65
CA ASP A 237 5.03 19.02 0.09
C ASP A 237 4.18 17.91 0.72
N TRP A 238 4.12 16.77 0.02
CA TRP A 238 3.42 15.57 0.48
C TRP A 238 3.97 15.05 1.81
N VAL A 239 5.28 15.05 1.99
CA VAL A 239 5.92 14.52 3.20
C VAL A 239 5.45 15.32 4.40
N ARG A 240 5.48 16.65 4.28
CA ARG A 240 4.96 17.54 5.31
C ARG A 240 3.46 17.35 5.55
N PHE A 241 2.66 17.28 4.49
CA PHE A 241 1.22 17.06 4.62
C PHE A 241 0.90 15.75 5.34
N TYR A 242 1.55 14.66 4.95
CA TYR A 242 1.32 13.36 5.55
C TYR A 242 1.79 13.33 7.01
N ALA A 243 2.91 13.98 7.33
CA ALA A 243 3.42 14.09 8.69
C ALA A 243 2.56 14.98 9.60
N GLU A 244 1.97 16.05 9.08
CA GLU A 244 1.21 17.03 9.87
C GLU A 244 -0.30 16.76 9.92
N SER A 245 -0.87 16.01 8.97
CA SER A 245 -2.31 15.72 8.92
C SER A 245 -2.72 14.59 9.87
N LEU A 246 -3.85 14.76 10.56
CA LEU A 246 -4.55 13.61 11.13
C LEU A 246 -5.16 12.81 9.98
N THR A 247 -5.06 11.48 10.01
CA THR A 247 -5.63 10.63 8.97
C THR A 247 -6.66 9.68 9.55
N VAL A 248 -7.72 9.46 8.78
CA VAL A 248 -8.75 8.45 9.03
C VAL A 248 -8.93 7.68 7.73
N ASN A 249 -8.98 6.37 7.82
CA ASN A 249 -9.20 5.50 6.67
C ASN A 249 -10.56 4.80 6.83
N LEU A 250 -11.24 4.65 5.70
CA LEU A 250 -12.54 3.99 5.59
C LEU A 250 -12.41 2.84 4.59
N GLN A 251 -12.96 1.70 4.95
CA GLN A 251 -13.11 0.58 4.03
C GLN A 251 -14.42 -0.14 4.24
N GLY A 252 -15.04 -0.59 3.15
CA GLY A 252 -16.16 -1.52 3.23
C GLY A 252 -16.57 -2.03 1.87
N LYS A 253 -17.83 -2.43 1.73
CA LYS A 253 -18.34 -3.02 0.50
C LYS A 253 -19.60 -2.30 0.03
N ALA A 254 -19.73 -2.17 -1.28
CA ALA A 254 -20.85 -1.45 -1.89
C ALA A 254 -22.20 -2.18 -1.74
N ASP A 255 -22.17 -3.51 -1.62
CA ASP A 255 -23.35 -4.36 -1.52
C ASP A 255 -23.98 -4.36 -0.11
N SER A 256 -23.14 -4.35 0.93
CA SER A 256 -23.58 -4.39 2.32
C SER A 256 -23.95 -3.03 2.89
N TYR A 257 -23.50 -1.95 2.24
CA TYR A 257 -23.50 -0.58 2.77
C TYR A 257 -22.75 -0.39 4.09
N ALA A 258 -22.07 -1.40 4.60
CA ALA A 258 -21.32 -1.33 5.85
C ALA A 258 -19.90 -0.81 5.60
N LEU A 259 -19.40 0.03 6.52
CA LEU A 259 -18.02 0.48 6.55
C LEU A 259 -17.38 0.24 7.91
N SER A 260 -16.08 -0.01 7.88
CA SER A 260 -15.19 0.19 9.02
C SER A 260 -14.42 1.49 8.80
N ILE A 261 -14.34 2.29 9.86
CA ILE A 261 -13.62 3.57 9.89
C ILE A 261 -12.58 3.46 10.99
N TRP A 262 -11.31 3.69 10.69
CA TRP A 262 -10.27 3.67 11.71
C TRP A 262 -9.44 4.95 11.70
N PRO A 263 -9.18 5.51 12.90
CA PRO A 263 -8.19 6.57 13.03
C PRO A 263 -6.80 6.01 12.73
N VAL A 264 -5.93 6.84 12.19
CA VAL A 264 -4.52 6.52 11.99
C VAL A 264 -3.71 7.25 13.05
N HIS A 265 -2.86 6.50 13.75
CA HIS A 265 -1.91 7.02 14.70
C HIS A 265 -0.54 7.08 14.04
N LYS A 266 0.03 8.28 13.98
CA LYS A 266 1.28 8.56 13.29
C LYS A 266 2.38 8.93 14.28
N VAL A 267 3.60 8.49 14.01
CA VAL A 267 4.82 8.93 14.70
C VAL A 267 5.89 9.27 13.68
N ASP A 268 6.23 10.55 13.62
CA ASP A 268 7.42 11.06 12.97
C ASP A 268 8.62 10.82 13.90
N ARG A 269 9.58 10.02 13.45
CA ARG A 269 10.84 9.74 14.16
C ARG A 269 12.02 10.54 13.60
N GLY A 270 11.77 11.58 12.80
CA GLY A 270 12.81 12.31 12.07
C GLY A 270 13.40 11.50 10.92
N GLU A 271 12.66 10.52 10.43
CA GLU A 271 13.00 9.67 9.28
C GLU A 271 12.09 10.03 8.11
N PRO A 272 12.46 9.73 6.85
CA PRO A 272 11.66 10.15 5.69
C PRO A 272 10.30 9.43 5.56
N GLN A 273 9.93 8.58 6.51
CA GLN A 273 8.62 7.95 6.63
C GLN A 273 8.03 8.19 8.01
N VAL A 274 6.72 8.41 8.01
CA VAL A 274 5.91 8.51 9.20
C VAL A 274 5.41 7.10 9.51
N GLN A 275 5.87 6.53 10.62
CA GLN A 275 5.34 5.24 11.07
C GLN A 275 3.87 5.43 11.43
N TRP A 276 3.02 4.49 11.02
CA TRP A 276 1.61 4.56 11.32
C TRP A 276 1.03 3.22 11.75
N TRP A 277 -0.04 3.26 12.53
CA TRP A 277 -0.85 2.09 12.88
C TRP A 277 -2.32 2.48 12.99
N PRO A 278 -3.25 1.57 12.67
CA PRO A 278 -4.67 1.81 12.86
C PRO A 278 -5.00 1.82 14.37
N GLY A 279 -5.90 2.72 14.78
CA GLY A 279 -6.55 2.66 16.08
C GLY A 279 -7.80 1.78 16.06
N GLU A 280 -8.59 1.86 17.13
CA GLU A 280 -9.84 1.09 17.25
C GLU A 280 -10.83 1.47 16.14
N SER A 281 -11.34 0.47 15.43
CA SER A 281 -12.27 0.67 14.33
C SER A 281 -13.68 1.00 14.83
N LEU A 282 -14.29 2.01 14.23
CA LEU A 282 -15.70 2.33 14.34
C LEU A 282 -16.47 1.63 13.21
N SER A 283 -17.59 1.01 13.54
CA SER A 283 -18.48 0.37 12.55
C SER A 283 -19.61 1.33 12.17
N VAL A 284 -19.82 1.52 10.87
CA VAL A 284 -20.97 2.23 10.31
C VAL A 284 -21.83 1.20 9.57
N PRO A 285 -23.01 0.83 10.10
CA PRO A 285 -23.84 -0.22 9.50
C PRO A 285 -24.39 0.12 8.12
N ASP A 286 -24.62 1.41 7.84
CA ASP A 286 -25.12 1.90 6.56
C ASP A 286 -24.53 3.28 6.27
N TRP A 287 -23.58 3.34 5.33
CA TRP A 287 -22.90 4.59 4.95
C TRP A 287 -23.82 5.60 4.25
N ARG A 288 -25.05 5.21 3.87
CA ARG A 288 -26.04 6.13 3.33
C ARG A 288 -26.68 7.00 4.41
N ASP A 289 -26.57 6.61 5.69
CA ASP A 289 -26.87 7.52 6.78
C ASP A 289 -25.72 8.51 6.95
N ALA A 290 -25.86 9.66 6.29
CA ALA A 290 -24.87 10.73 6.32
C ALA A 290 -24.59 11.27 7.73
N THR A 291 -25.56 11.25 8.64
CA THR A 291 -25.32 11.80 9.98
C THR A 291 -24.45 10.85 10.80
N ASP A 292 -24.76 9.55 10.75
CA ASP A 292 -23.99 8.52 11.43
C ASP A 292 -22.59 8.38 10.84
N LEU A 293 -22.48 8.37 9.50
CA LEU A 293 -21.19 8.32 8.80
C LEU A 293 -20.29 9.50 9.18
N GLY A 294 -20.82 10.73 9.14
CA GLY A 294 -20.05 11.91 9.50
C GLY A 294 -19.72 11.98 11.00
N THR A 295 -20.60 11.49 11.87
CA THR A 295 -20.33 11.40 13.31
C THR A 295 -19.20 10.42 13.59
N ALA A 296 -19.19 9.27 12.93
CA ALA A 296 -18.11 8.30 13.05
C ALA A 296 -16.79 8.87 12.51
N MET A 297 -16.80 9.56 11.36
CA MET A 297 -15.61 10.21 10.80
C MET A 297 -15.00 11.25 11.74
N LEU A 298 -15.81 12.18 12.25
CA LEU A 298 -15.35 13.20 13.20
C LEU A 298 -14.87 12.58 14.52
N THR A 299 -15.48 11.48 14.95
CA THR A 299 -15.01 10.73 16.11
C THR A 299 -13.65 10.10 15.87
N ALA A 300 -13.42 9.49 14.70
CA ALA A 300 -12.12 8.97 14.32
C ALA A 300 -11.07 10.07 14.23
N PHE A 301 -11.38 11.25 13.69
CA PHE A 301 -10.42 12.36 13.70
C PHE A 301 -10.01 12.79 15.12
N ARG A 302 -10.94 12.77 16.09
CA ARG A 302 -10.63 13.11 17.49
C ARG A 302 -9.69 12.10 18.16
N THR A 303 -9.66 10.86 17.69
CA THR A 303 -8.80 9.81 18.25
C THR A 303 -7.53 9.60 17.43
N ALA A 304 -7.49 10.02 16.17
CA ALA A 304 -6.28 10.04 15.36
C ALA A 304 -5.18 10.89 16.01
N THR A 305 -3.93 10.51 15.80
CA THR A 305 -2.78 11.20 16.41
C THR A 305 -1.67 11.43 15.42
N VAL A 306 -0.94 12.52 15.65
CA VAL A 306 0.34 12.81 15.00
C VAL A 306 1.37 13.00 16.10
N ASN A 307 2.50 12.30 16.01
CA ASN A 307 3.59 12.32 16.99
C ASN A 307 3.15 11.95 18.41
N GLY A 308 2.20 11.01 18.51
CA GLY A 308 1.65 10.58 19.80
C GLY A 308 0.85 11.64 20.55
N ARG A 309 0.49 12.75 19.90
CA ARG A 309 -0.41 13.78 20.46
C ARG A 309 -1.74 13.75 19.72
N SER A 310 -2.85 13.66 20.45
CA SER A 310 -4.15 14.05 19.94
C SER A 310 -4.24 15.58 19.91
N THR A 311 -4.99 16.15 18.96
CA THR A 311 -5.24 17.59 18.92
C THR A 311 -5.93 18.06 20.21
N PRO A 312 -5.56 19.23 20.76
CA PRO A 312 -6.34 19.85 21.83
C PRO A 312 -7.68 20.31 21.26
N THR A 313 -8.74 20.02 22.02
CA THR A 313 -10.13 20.45 21.81
C THR A 313 -10.28 21.96 21.75
#